data_AF-A0AAU1S484-F1
#
_entry.id   AF-A0AAU1S484-F1
#
_cell.length_a   1.000
_cell.length_b   1.000
_cell.length_c   1.000
_cell.angle_alpha   90.00
_cell.angle_beta   90.00
_cell.angle_gamma   90.00
#
_symmetry.space_group_name_H-M   'P 1'
#
loop_
_entity.id
_entity.type
_entity.pdbx_description
1 polymer ?
#
loop_
_entity_poly.entity_id
_entity_poly.type
_entity_poly.pdbx_seq_one_letter_code
_entity_poly.pdbx_strand_id
1 'polypeptide(L)'
;MTTVAASATTTATPARRRSAELEQQIQQSPGRFRVMTGDRPTGALHLGHYFGTLHNRVRLQDLGVDVFVIIADYQVLTDRDVAERLGEHMEGMLLDYLAIGLDPARTTIFNHSAVPALNQLMLPFLSLVSVAELSRNPTVKDEIAHSRQSAVSGLMFTYPVHQAADILFCKGNLVPVGQDQLPHLEVTRSVARRFNERYGPVFPEPDALLSAAPLLLGTDGTKMSKSRGNSIALGATADETARLIRGARTDADRHIAYAPQTRPEVSGLVLLAALCLDRDPHEVAEEIGDGGGAALKRTVTDAVNERLAPVRARRAEYAQDMAYVRSVLRDGNERAGAVAEATLAQVRQAMGGVL
;
A
#
# COMPACT_ATOMS: atom_id res chain seq x y z
N MET A 1 -20.06 23.13 36.58
CA MET A 1 -19.97 24.08 35.46
C MET A 1 -18.58 24.69 35.46
N THR A 2 -17.64 24.07 34.73
CA THR A 2 -16.47 24.76 34.18
C THR A 2 -15.95 23.91 33.04
N THR A 3 -16.41 24.28 31.85
CA THR A 3 -16.04 23.77 30.54
C THR A 3 -14.55 24.01 30.33
N VAL A 4 -13.75 22.95 30.28
CA VAL A 4 -12.37 23.04 29.76
C VAL A 4 -12.49 22.97 28.25
N ALA A 5 -12.10 24.07 27.63
CA ALA A 5 -12.24 24.37 26.23
C ALA A 5 -11.49 23.36 25.34
N ALA A 6 -12.21 22.84 24.35
CA ALA A 6 -11.64 22.25 23.16
C ALA A 6 -10.72 23.29 22.48
N SER A 7 -9.43 22.95 22.35
CA SER A 7 -8.44 23.81 21.69
C SER A 7 -7.36 22.94 21.03
N ALA A 8 -7.68 22.44 19.84
CA ALA A 8 -6.75 22.27 18.72
C ALA A 8 -7.53 21.74 17.50
N THR A 9 -8.41 22.56 16.92
CA THR A 9 -9.00 22.27 15.61
C THR A 9 -7.95 22.57 14.54
N THR A 10 -7.00 21.65 14.35
CA THR A 10 -6.10 21.67 13.18
C THR A 10 -6.98 21.58 11.94
N THR A 11 -7.04 22.63 11.12
CA THR A 11 -7.83 22.62 9.89
C THR A 11 -7.34 21.48 8.99
N ALA A 12 -8.16 20.43 8.87
CA ALA A 12 -7.83 19.29 8.03
C ALA A 12 -7.59 19.75 6.59
N THR A 13 -6.47 19.31 6.00
CA THR A 13 -6.13 19.60 4.61
C THR A 13 -7.30 19.21 3.68
N PRO A 14 -7.48 19.86 2.51
CA PRO A 14 -8.55 19.51 1.58
C PRO A 14 -8.60 18.00 1.27
N ALA A 15 -7.43 17.37 1.08
CA ALA A 15 -7.33 15.93 0.85
C ALA A 15 -7.82 15.09 2.05
N ARG A 16 -7.54 15.50 3.29
CA ARG A 16 -8.05 14.82 4.49
C ARG A 16 -9.57 14.96 4.64
N ARG A 17 -10.12 16.14 4.35
CA ARG A 17 -11.59 16.37 4.35
C ARG A 17 -12.27 15.50 3.31
N ARG A 18 -11.75 15.49 2.07
CA ARG A 18 -12.27 14.62 1.00
C ARG A 18 -12.20 13.14 1.39
N SER A 19 -11.08 12.69 1.96
CA SER A 19 -10.94 11.31 2.44
C SER A 19 -11.97 10.94 3.52
N ALA A 20 -12.29 11.86 4.44
CA ALA A 20 -13.29 11.62 5.47
C ALA A 20 -14.72 11.53 4.90
N GLU A 21 -15.04 12.36 3.90
CA GLU A 21 -16.31 12.27 3.17
C GLU A 21 -16.43 10.93 2.42
N LEU A 22 -15.34 10.48 1.78
CA LEU A 22 -15.30 9.20 1.08
C LEU A 22 -15.54 8.03 2.04
N GLU A 23 -14.97 8.05 3.25
CA GLU A 23 -15.25 7.01 4.25
C GLU A 23 -16.75 6.89 4.59
N GLN A 24 -17.44 8.02 4.73
CA GLN A 24 -18.90 8.02 4.95
C GLN A 24 -19.65 7.43 3.74
N GLN A 25 -19.24 7.80 2.53
CA GLN A 25 -19.86 7.28 1.31
C GLN A 25 -19.61 5.78 1.11
N ILE A 26 -18.43 5.28 1.45
CA ILE A 26 -18.08 3.86 1.40
C ILE A 26 -18.97 3.07 2.36
N GLN A 27 -19.21 3.57 3.58
CA GLN A 27 -20.11 2.92 4.52
C GLN A 27 -21.57 2.88 4.02
N GLN A 28 -22.01 3.92 3.32
CA GLN A 28 -23.39 4.03 2.82
C GLN A 28 -23.63 3.24 1.53
N SER A 29 -22.65 3.18 0.63
CA SER A 29 -22.80 2.62 -0.72
C SER A 29 -21.49 2.05 -1.26
N PRO A 30 -20.96 0.98 -0.62
CA PRO A 30 -19.63 0.45 -0.92
C PRO A 30 -19.49 -0.04 -2.37
N GLY A 31 -20.55 -0.63 -2.94
CA GLY A 31 -20.56 -1.14 -4.31
C GLY A 31 -20.45 -0.08 -5.42
N ARG A 32 -20.47 1.22 -5.09
CA ARG A 32 -20.18 2.31 -6.04
C ARG A 32 -18.68 2.50 -6.25
N PHE A 33 -17.86 1.95 -5.36
CA PHE A 33 -16.43 2.13 -5.39
C PHE A 33 -15.76 0.91 -6.01
N ARG A 34 -14.81 1.19 -6.89
CA ARG A 34 -13.84 0.23 -7.36
C ARG A 34 -12.47 0.71 -6.96
N VAL A 35 -11.83 -0.07 -6.10
CA VAL A 35 -10.52 0.20 -5.55
C VAL A 35 -9.46 -0.41 -6.43
N MET A 36 -8.45 0.39 -6.74
CA MET A 36 -7.18 -0.11 -7.26
C MET A 36 -6.07 0.13 -6.24
N THR A 37 -5.33 -0.90 -5.89
CA THR A 37 -4.18 -0.83 -4.99
C THR A 37 -3.20 -1.97 -5.33
N GLY A 38 -2.02 -1.99 -4.72
CA GLY A 38 -1.08 -3.09 -4.92
C GLY A 38 0.30 -2.74 -4.41
N ASP A 39 1.25 -3.64 -4.70
CA ASP A 39 2.62 -3.53 -4.24
C ASP A 39 3.58 -4.06 -5.31
N ARG A 40 4.79 -3.48 -5.32
CA ARG A 40 5.91 -3.99 -6.11
C ARG A 40 6.50 -5.25 -5.44
N PRO A 41 6.70 -6.37 -6.17
CA PRO A 41 7.23 -7.61 -5.60
C PRO A 41 8.74 -7.54 -5.34
N THR A 42 9.14 -6.76 -4.33
CA THR A 42 10.55 -6.53 -3.92
C THR A 42 10.95 -7.32 -2.67
N GLY A 43 10.27 -8.43 -2.39
CA GLY A 43 10.46 -9.25 -1.18
C GLY A 43 9.26 -9.25 -0.24
N ALA A 44 9.41 -9.90 0.92
CA ALA A 44 8.33 -10.12 1.89
C ALA A 44 7.66 -8.83 2.39
N LEU A 45 6.34 -8.85 2.59
CA LEU A 45 5.62 -7.74 3.22
C LEU A 45 5.92 -7.70 4.72
N HIS A 46 5.71 -6.54 5.35
CA HIS A 46 6.09 -6.29 6.74
C HIS A 46 5.04 -5.46 7.48
N LEU A 47 5.18 -5.31 8.80
CA LEU A 47 4.20 -4.61 9.65
C LEU A 47 3.86 -3.18 9.18
N GLY A 48 4.84 -2.46 8.63
CA GLY A 48 4.58 -1.17 7.98
C GLY A 48 3.55 -1.24 6.83
N HIS A 49 3.60 -2.28 5.98
CA HIS A 49 2.57 -2.52 4.96
C HIS A 49 1.26 -2.93 5.60
N TYR A 50 1.31 -3.81 6.61
CA TYR A 50 0.12 -4.33 7.29
C TYR A 50 -0.79 -3.23 7.82
N PHE A 51 -0.22 -2.37 8.68
CA PHE A 51 -0.97 -1.25 9.25
C PHE A 51 -1.15 -0.10 8.26
N GLY A 52 -0.20 0.11 7.35
CA GLY A 52 -0.24 1.19 6.38
C GLY A 52 -1.37 1.05 5.35
N THR A 53 -1.49 -0.12 4.71
CA THR A 53 -2.40 -0.32 3.57
C THR A 53 -3.15 -1.64 3.64
N LEU A 54 -2.50 -2.75 4.00
CA LEU A 54 -3.06 -4.09 3.79
C LEU A 54 -4.31 -4.35 4.63
N HIS A 55 -4.31 -3.98 5.91
CA HIS A 55 -5.48 -4.13 6.77
C HIS A 55 -6.69 -3.35 6.23
N ASN A 56 -6.45 -2.17 5.65
CA ASN A 56 -7.50 -1.39 5.01
C ASN A 56 -8.05 -2.06 3.74
N ARG A 57 -7.23 -2.82 2.99
CA ARG A 57 -7.73 -3.58 1.83
C ARG A 57 -8.74 -4.65 2.25
N VAL A 58 -8.44 -5.40 3.31
CA VAL A 58 -9.35 -6.40 3.88
C VAL A 58 -10.63 -5.73 4.36
N ARG A 59 -10.54 -4.61 5.09
CA ARG A 59 -11.71 -3.83 5.52
C ARG A 59 -12.58 -3.39 4.34
N LEU A 60 -11.99 -2.83 3.27
CA LEU A 60 -12.74 -2.36 2.10
C LEU A 60 -13.45 -3.52 1.40
N GLN A 61 -12.76 -4.64 1.21
CA GLN A 61 -13.36 -5.89 0.77
C GLN A 61 -14.57 -6.24 1.64
N ASP A 62 -14.41 -6.23 2.97
CA ASP A 62 -15.43 -6.66 3.92
C ASP A 62 -16.66 -5.77 3.93
N LEU A 63 -16.48 -4.48 3.63
CA LEU A 63 -17.57 -3.54 3.38
C LEU A 63 -18.29 -3.80 2.04
N GLY A 64 -17.76 -4.64 1.14
CA GLY A 64 -18.36 -4.94 -0.16
C GLY A 64 -17.91 -4.00 -1.27
N VAL A 65 -16.77 -3.33 -1.10
CA VAL A 65 -16.11 -2.58 -2.18
C VAL A 65 -15.51 -3.57 -3.18
N ASP A 66 -15.56 -3.24 -4.48
CA ASP A 66 -14.89 -4.04 -5.51
C ASP A 66 -13.39 -3.73 -5.50
N VAL A 67 -12.56 -4.69 -5.07
CA VAL A 67 -11.13 -4.47 -4.83
C VAL A 67 -10.27 -5.19 -5.87
N PHE A 68 -9.42 -4.42 -6.54
CA PHE A 68 -8.35 -4.91 -7.40
C PHE A 68 -7.00 -4.70 -6.69
N VAL A 69 -6.21 -5.77 -6.61
CA VAL A 69 -4.87 -5.77 -6.03
C VAL A 69 -3.85 -6.21 -7.07
N ILE A 70 -3.00 -5.29 -7.51
CA ILE A 70 -1.93 -5.58 -8.45
C ILE A 70 -0.66 -6.05 -7.74
N ILE A 71 -0.06 -7.08 -8.31
CA ILE A 71 1.35 -7.41 -8.14
C ILE A 71 2.09 -6.72 -9.29
N ALA A 72 2.75 -5.60 -8.97
CA ALA A 72 3.32 -4.70 -9.96
C ALA A 72 4.71 -5.16 -10.44
N ASP A 73 4.76 -6.34 -11.04
CA ASP A 73 5.98 -7.03 -11.48
C ASP A 73 6.75 -6.32 -12.59
N TYR A 74 6.09 -5.66 -13.55
CA TYR A 74 6.81 -4.82 -14.53
C TYR A 74 7.47 -3.59 -13.93
N GLN A 75 6.97 -3.08 -12.79
CA GLN A 75 7.53 -1.89 -12.16
C GLN A 75 8.86 -2.16 -11.41
N VAL A 76 9.32 -3.42 -11.35
CA VAL A 76 10.60 -3.79 -10.71
C VAL A 76 11.65 -4.29 -11.69
N LEU A 77 11.37 -4.30 -13.01
CA LEU A 77 12.30 -4.81 -14.03
C LEU A 77 13.66 -4.08 -14.09
N THR A 78 13.72 -2.84 -13.60
CA THR A 78 14.95 -2.05 -13.57
C THR A 78 15.86 -2.39 -12.39
N ASP A 79 15.37 -3.16 -11.42
CA ASP A 79 16.11 -3.64 -10.25
C ASP A 79 16.57 -5.09 -10.51
N ARG A 80 17.87 -5.27 -10.78
CA ARG A 80 18.43 -6.57 -11.17
C ARG A 80 18.30 -7.63 -10.07
N ASP A 81 18.56 -7.24 -8.83
CA ASP A 81 18.55 -8.18 -7.69
C ASP A 81 17.12 -8.70 -7.45
N VAL A 82 16.12 -7.84 -7.65
CA VAL A 82 14.70 -8.21 -7.56
C VAL A 82 14.28 -9.07 -8.75
N ALA A 83 14.73 -8.75 -9.96
CA ALA A 83 14.36 -9.46 -11.17
C ALA A 83 14.77 -10.95 -11.16
N GLU A 84 15.93 -11.28 -10.58
CA GLU A 84 16.42 -12.66 -10.48
C GLU A 84 15.54 -13.57 -9.62
N ARG A 85 14.81 -13.00 -8.65
CA ARG A 85 13.98 -13.74 -7.68
C ARG A 85 12.50 -13.36 -7.75
N LEU A 86 12.08 -12.76 -8.87
CA LEU A 86 10.74 -12.20 -9.05
C LEU A 86 9.63 -13.23 -8.77
N GLY A 87 9.79 -14.47 -9.26
CA GLY A 87 8.84 -15.55 -8.99
C GLY A 87 8.62 -15.82 -7.50
N GLU A 88 9.70 -15.92 -6.73
CA GLU A 88 9.64 -16.13 -5.27
C GLU A 88 8.99 -14.95 -4.56
N HIS A 89 9.27 -13.72 -5.01
CA HIS A 89 8.68 -12.52 -4.42
C HIS A 89 7.18 -12.41 -4.71
N MET A 90 6.74 -12.76 -5.91
CA MET A 90 5.33 -12.79 -6.28
C MET A 90 4.57 -13.84 -5.47
N GLU A 91 5.09 -15.07 -5.38
CA GLU A 91 4.48 -16.15 -4.59
C GLU A 91 4.42 -15.80 -3.10
N GLY A 92 5.51 -15.26 -2.55
CA GLY A 92 5.56 -14.81 -1.16
C GLY A 92 4.57 -13.69 -0.86
N MET A 93 4.43 -12.72 -1.77
CA MET A 93 3.47 -11.62 -1.65
C MET A 93 2.02 -12.12 -1.73
N LEU A 94 1.73 -13.06 -2.63
CA LEU A 94 0.40 -13.64 -2.74
C LEU A 94 0.03 -14.42 -1.49
N LEU A 95 0.96 -15.21 -0.94
CA LEU A 95 0.78 -15.85 0.37
C LEU A 95 0.48 -14.82 1.46
N ASP A 96 1.21 -13.71 1.51
CA ASP A 96 0.97 -12.66 2.49
C ASP A 96 -0.43 -12.03 2.32
N TYR A 97 -0.89 -11.77 1.08
CA TYR A 97 -2.25 -11.27 0.80
C TYR A 97 -3.35 -12.23 1.24
N LEU A 98 -3.21 -13.53 0.96
CA LEU A 98 -4.18 -14.53 1.39
C LEU A 98 -4.15 -14.68 2.92
N ALA A 99 -2.96 -14.67 3.52
CA ALA A 99 -2.75 -14.84 4.95
C ALA A 99 -3.30 -13.68 5.80
N ILE A 100 -3.35 -12.45 5.28
CA ILE A 100 -4.00 -11.35 5.99
C ILE A 100 -5.53 -11.42 5.91
N GLY A 101 -6.08 -12.13 4.92
CA GLY A 101 -7.52 -12.32 4.75
C GLY A 101 -8.12 -11.69 3.49
N LEU A 102 -7.31 -11.37 2.47
CA LEU A 102 -7.90 -11.10 1.16
C LEU A 102 -8.49 -12.39 0.60
N ASP A 103 -9.78 -12.34 0.29
CA ASP A 103 -10.55 -13.44 -0.27
C ASP A 103 -10.52 -13.33 -1.80
N PRO A 104 -9.89 -14.28 -2.51
CA PRO A 104 -9.77 -14.23 -3.97
C PRO A 104 -11.11 -14.38 -4.70
N ALA A 105 -12.17 -14.83 -4.04
CA ALA A 105 -13.52 -14.82 -4.63
C ALA A 105 -14.13 -13.41 -4.68
N ARG A 106 -13.68 -12.51 -3.78
CA ARG A 106 -14.20 -11.14 -3.63
C ARG A 106 -13.23 -10.07 -4.15
N THR A 107 -11.94 -10.37 -4.11
CA THR A 107 -10.85 -9.48 -4.54
C THR A 107 -10.20 -10.04 -5.80
N THR A 108 -9.97 -9.19 -6.80
CA THR A 108 -9.20 -9.56 -8.00
C THR A 108 -7.72 -9.29 -7.76
N ILE A 109 -6.94 -10.34 -7.49
CA ILE A 109 -5.48 -10.26 -7.32
C ILE A 109 -4.81 -10.69 -8.62
N PHE A 110 -3.99 -9.84 -9.22
CA PHE A 110 -3.45 -10.11 -10.56
C PHE A 110 -2.02 -9.56 -10.74
N ASN A 111 -1.29 -10.12 -11.70
CA ASN A 111 0.01 -9.62 -12.12
C ASN A 111 -0.14 -8.56 -13.20
N HIS A 112 0.57 -7.44 -13.06
CA HIS A 112 0.63 -6.41 -14.10
C HIS A 112 1.04 -6.99 -15.46
N SER A 113 2.10 -7.81 -15.48
CA SER A 113 2.63 -8.43 -16.70
C SER A 113 1.63 -9.33 -17.45
N ALA A 114 0.67 -9.91 -16.71
CA ALA A 114 -0.27 -10.89 -17.23
C ALA A 114 -1.48 -10.26 -17.94
N VAL A 115 -1.57 -8.93 -18.02
CA VAL A 115 -2.70 -8.19 -18.60
C VAL A 115 -2.25 -7.35 -19.80
N PRO A 116 -2.12 -7.94 -21.01
CA PRO A 116 -1.65 -7.22 -22.20
C PRO A 116 -2.51 -6.02 -22.60
N ALA A 117 -3.84 -6.10 -22.46
CA ALA A 117 -4.74 -5.00 -22.80
C ALA A 117 -4.55 -3.76 -21.92
N LEU A 118 -4.22 -3.95 -20.64
CA LEU A 118 -3.81 -2.85 -19.74
C LEU A 118 -2.56 -2.18 -20.30
N ASN A 119 -1.57 -2.96 -20.70
CA ASN A 119 -0.30 -2.44 -21.22
C ASN A 119 -0.49 -1.62 -22.52
N GLN A 120 -1.49 -1.93 -23.34
CA GLN A 120 -1.80 -1.14 -24.53
C GLN A 120 -2.31 0.28 -24.21
N LEU A 121 -2.85 0.52 -23.00
CA LEU A 121 -3.27 1.85 -22.57
C LEU A 121 -2.10 2.83 -22.38
N MET A 122 -0.88 2.32 -22.24
CA MET A 122 0.32 3.14 -22.09
C MET A 122 0.52 4.12 -23.25
N LEU A 123 0.33 3.67 -24.49
CA LEU A 123 0.54 4.51 -25.67
C LEU A 123 -0.38 5.74 -25.72
N PRO A 124 -1.73 5.59 -25.65
CA PRO A 124 -2.60 6.75 -25.62
C PRO A 124 -2.34 7.62 -24.38
N PHE A 125 -2.03 7.04 -23.22
CA PHE A 125 -1.79 7.82 -22.01
C PHE A 125 -0.49 8.64 -22.07
N LEU A 126 0.59 8.08 -22.61
CA LEU A 126 1.84 8.79 -22.84
C LEU A 126 1.67 9.98 -23.79
N SER A 127 0.72 9.91 -24.73
CA SER A 127 0.41 11.03 -25.62
C SER A 127 -0.30 12.21 -24.93
N LEU A 128 -0.81 12.01 -23.70
CA LEU A 128 -1.57 12.99 -22.93
C LEU A 128 -0.74 13.69 -21.84
N VAL A 129 0.52 13.29 -21.66
CA VAL A 129 1.43 13.87 -20.67
C VAL A 129 2.69 14.38 -21.35
N SER A 130 3.23 15.49 -20.85
CA SER A 130 4.49 16.04 -21.34
C SER A 130 5.68 15.57 -20.51
N VAL A 131 6.85 15.50 -21.15
CA VAL A 131 8.14 15.26 -20.46
C VAL A 131 8.35 16.27 -19.33
N ALA A 132 7.99 17.54 -19.53
CA ALA A 132 8.15 18.59 -18.52
C ALA A 132 7.29 18.36 -17.27
N GLU A 133 6.12 17.71 -17.38
CA GLU A 133 5.30 17.34 -16.24
C GLU A 133 5.91 16.17 -15.47
N LEU A 134 6.33 15.12 -16.18
CA LEU A 134 6.98 13.96 -15.58
C LEU A 134 8.28 14.36 -14.85
N SER A 135 9.10 15.22 -15.47
CA SER A 135 10.32 15.76 -14.87
C SER A 135 10.08 16.62 -13.62
N ARG A 136 8.87 17.16 -13.43
CA ARG A 136 8.51 17.98 -12.26
C ARG A 136 7.87 17.17 -11.14
N ASN A 137 7.51 15.91 -11.39
CA ASN A 137 6.91 15.05 -10.37
C ASN A 137 7.92 14.84 -9.22
N PRO A 138 7.60 15.24 -7.99
CA PRO A 138 8.54 15.19 -6.86
C PRO A 138 8.94 13.75 -6.52
N THR A 139 8.00 12.81 -6.59
CA THR A 139 8.26 11.40 -6.26
C THR A 139 9.20 10.76 -7.28
N VAL A 140 9.01 11.06 -8.58
CA VAL A 140 9.94 10.61 -9.64
C VAL A 140 11.34 11.22 -9.42
N LYS A 141 11.45 12.51 -9.10
CA LYS A 141 12.73 13.15 -8.80
C LYS A 141 13.44 12.50 -7.62
N ASP A 142 12.69 12.25 -6.54
CA ASP A 142 13.24 11.63 -5.34
C ASP A 142 13.72 10.21 -5.63
N GLU A 143 12.92 9.39 -6.31
CA GLU A 143 13.35 8.02 -6.64
C GLU A 143 14.55 7.99 -7.60
N ILE A 144 14.64 8.94 -8.55
CA ILE A 144 15.82 9.12 -9.41
C ILE A 144 17.05 9.49 -8.58
N ALA A 145 16.92 10.44 -7.65
CA ALA A 145 18.04 10.87 -6.80
C ALA A 145 18.55 9.74 -5.88
N HIS A 146 17.67 8.82 -5.49
CA HIS A 146 18.01 7.64 -4.70
C HIS A 146 18.47 6.44 -5.56
N SER A 147 18.24 6.48 -6.87
CA SER A 147 18.75 5.47 -7.79
C SER A 147 20.27 5.59 -7.89
N ARG A 148 20.97 4.47 -7.69
CA ARG A 148 22.43 4.40 -7.91
C ARG A 148 22.80 4.33 -9.40
N GLN A 149 21.82 4.46 -10.30
CA GLN A 149 22.04 4.34 -11.74
C GLN A 149 22.53 5.67 -12.33
N SER A 150 23.50 5.59 -13.23
CA SER A 150 24.07 6.75 -13.94
C SER A 150 23.10 7.42 -14.92
N ALA A 151 22.04 6.72 -15.32
CA ALA A 151 20.98 7.22 -16.17
C ALA A 151 19.62 6.67 -15.73
N VAL A 152 18.59 7.50 -15.84
CA VAL A 152 17.21 7.13 -15.54
C VAL A 152 16.64 6.37 -16.72
N SER A 153 16.13 5.16 -16.49
CA SER A 153 15.45 4.40 -17.56
C SER A 153 14.14 5.06 -17.96
N GLY A 154 13.72 4.84 -19.21
CA GLY A 154 12.41 5.31 -19.69
C GLY A 154 11.26 4.81 -18.84
N LEU A 155 11.31 3.54 -18.40
CA LEU A 155 10.32 2.92 -17.52
C LEU A 155 10.18 3.66 -16.18
N MET A 156 11.31 4.03 -15.56
CA MET A 156 11.32 4.81 -14.33
C MET A 156 10.72 6.20 -14.53
N PHE A 157 11.08 6.84 -15.65
CA PHE A 157 10.62 8.18 -15.96
C PHE A 157 9.11 8.24 -16.26
N THR A 158 8.57 7.21 -16.91
CA THR A 158 7.15 7.10 -17.26
C THR A 158 6.32 6.40 -16.20
N TYR A 159 6.91 5.98 -15.07
CA TYR A 159 6.24 5.23 -14.00
C TYR A 159 4.86 5.80 -13.59
N PRO A 160 4.67 7.13 -13.41
CA PRO A 160 3.35 7.66 -13.06
C PRO A 160 2.26 7.38 -14.10
N VAL A 161 2.64 7.18 -15.37
CA VAL A 161 1.74 6.83 -16.46
C VAL A 161 1.41 5.33 -16.45
N HIS A 162 2.37 4.48 -16.07
CA HIS A 162 2.10 3.04 -15.80
C HIS A 162 1.09 2.89 -14.67
N GLN A 163 1.28 3.63 -13.57
CA GLN A 163 0.32 3.65 -12.48
C GLN A 163 -1.06 4.19 -12.92
N ALA A 164 -1.10 5.16 -13.83
CA ALA A 164 -2.37 5.61 -14.39
C ALA A 164 -3.07 4.52 -15.22
N ALA A 165 -2.33 3.74 -16.03
CA ALA A 165 -2.86 2.56 -16.72
C ALA A 165 -3.39 1.52 -15.74
N ASP A 166 -2.64 1.23 -14.67
CA ASP A 166 -3.03 0.30 -13.60
C ASP A 166 -4.34 0.70 -12.90
N ILE A 167 -4.57 1.99 -12.69
CA ILE A 167 -5.81 2.47 -12.05
C ILE A 167 -6.97 2.50 -13.05
N LEU A 168 -6.73 3.01 -14.25
CA LEU A 168 -7.81 3.33 -15.19
C LEU A 168 -8.28 2.12 -16.01
N PHE A 169 -7.46 1.07 -16.20
CA PHE A 169 -7.90 -0.13 -16.95
C PHE A 169 -9.14 -0.77 -16.32
N CYS A 170 -9.20 -0.79 -14.97
CA CYS A 170 -10.32 -1.36 -14.25
C CYS A 170 -11.42 -0.34 -13.96
N LYS A 171 -11.29 0.92 -14.41
CA LYS A 171 -12.15 2.04 -13.99
C LYS A 171 -12.08 2.29 -12.48
N GLY A 172 -10.91 2.13 -11.87
CA GLY A 172 -10.69 2.42 -10.46
C GLY A 172 -11.04 3.87 -10.16
N ASN A 173 -12.00 4.09 -9.27
CA ASN A 173 -12.45 5.42 -8.86
C ASN A 173 -12.02 5.77 -7.43
N LEU A 174 -11.36 4.85 -6.72
CA LEU A 174 -10.84 5.05 -5.38
C LEU A 174 -9.46 4.39 -5.26
N VAL A 175 -8.48 5.10 -4.73
CA VAL A 175 -7.11 4.59 -4.58
C VAL A 175 -6.64 4.84 -3.14
N PRO A 176 -6.48 3.78 -2.33
CA PRO A 176 -5.85 3.87 -1.02
C PRO A 176 -4.38 4.24 -1.16
N VAL A 177 -3.99 5.41 -0.63
CA VAL A 177 -2.64 5.96 -0.82
C VAL A 177 -2.12 6.70 0.42
N GLY A 178 -0.80 6.74 0.56
CA GLY A 178 -0.11 7.70 1.41
C GLY A 178 -0.09 9.11 0.80
N GLN A 179 0.21 10.12 1.61
CA GLN A 179 0.30 11.50 1.14
C GLN A 179 1.40 11.70 0.09
N ASP A 180 2.47 10.91 0.16
CA ASP A 180 3.60 10.89 -0.77
C ASP A 180 3.26 10.39 -2.17
N GLN A 181 2.13 9.68 -2.32
CA GLN A 181 1.64 9.17 -3.61
C GLN A 181 0.61 10.08 -4.28
N LEU A 182 0.16 11.15 -3.60
CA LEU A 182 -0.77 12.13 -4.19
C LEU A 182 -0.27 12.74 -5.51
N PRO A 183 1.04 13.05 -5.69
CA PRO A 183 1.54 13.54 -6.97
C PRO A 183 1.37 12.53 -8.12
N HIS A 184 1.52 11.22 -7.88
CA HIS A 184 1.28 10.20 -8.90
C HIS A 184 -0.21 10.07 -9.23
N LEU A 185 -1.08 10.12 -8.22
CA LEU A 185 -2.52 10.07 -8.42
C LEU A 185 -3.02 11.30 -9.21
N GLU A 186 -2.40 12.46 -9.05
CA GLU A 186 -2.73 13.66 -9.82
C GLU A 186 -2.38 13.52 -11.31
N VAL A 187 -1.29 12.82 -11.65
CA VAL A 187 -1.01 12.44 -13.04
C VAL A 187 -2.13 11.54 -13.58
N THR A 188 -2.61 10.59 -12.78
CA THR A 188 -3.72 9.70 -13.17
C THR A 188 -5.01 10.49 -13.44
N ARG A 189 -5.38 11.45 -12.58
CA ARG A 189 -6.53 12.35 -12.82
C ARG A 189 -6.35 13.18 -14.07
N SER A 190 -5.15 13.73 -14.28
CA SER A 190 -4.84 14.52 -15.47
C SER A 190 -4.99 13.68 -16.75
N VAL A 191 -4.51 12.44 -16.75
CA VAL A 191 -4.68 11.50 -17.87
C VAL A 191 -6.16 11.21 -18.12
N ALA A 192 -6.91 10.85 -17.08
CA ALA A 192 -8.35 10.56 -17.20
C ALA A 192 -9.12 11.77 -17.79
N ARG A 193 -8.89 12.97 -17.24
CA ARG A 193 -9.53 14.20 -17.69
C ARG A 193 -9.19 14.55 -19.13
N ARG A 194 -7.89 14.56 -19.47
CA ARG A 194 -7.42 14.89 -20.84
C ARG A 194 -7.92 13.86 -21.86
N PHE A 195 -7.95 12.58 -21.49
CA PHE A 195 -8.52 11.55 -22.35
C PHE A 195 -10.00 11.85 -22.61
N ASN A 196 -10.77 12.10 -21.55
CA ASN A 196 -12.20 12.35 -21.65
C ASN A 196 -12.54 13.63 -22.44
N GLU A 197 -11.79 14.71 -22.23
CA GLU A 197 -11.93 15.97 -22.96
C GLU A 197 -11.64 15.80 -24.46
N ARG A 198 -10.64 14.95 -24.80
CA ARG A 198 -10.20 14.78 -26.18
C ARG A 198 -11.02 13.75 -26.97
N TYR A 199 -11.42 12.66 -26.34
CA TYR A 199 -12.02 11.49 -27.01
C TYR A 199 -13.43 11.14 -26.52
N GLY A 200 -13.92 11.78 -25.45
CA GLY A 200 -15.21 11.49 -24.83
C GLY A 200 -15.12 10.69 -23.53
N PRO A 201 -16.20 10.64 -22.73
CA PRO A 201 -16.18 10.14 -21.36
C PRO A 201 -15.96 8.61 -21.31
N VAL A 202 -14.75 8.19 -20.95
CA VAL A 202 -14.37 6.77 -20.82
C VAL A 202 -13.90 6.45 -19.41
N PHE A 203 -13.16 7.36 -18.76
CA PHE A 203 -12.50 7.08 -17.49
C PHE A 203 -13.10 7.89 -16.33
N PRO A 204 -13.33 7.28 -15.15
CA PRO A 204 -13.58 8.07 -13.95
C PRO A 204 -12.30 8.80 -13.51
N GLU A 205 -12.45 9.94 -12.83
CA GLU A 205 -11.34 10.54 -12.09
C GLU A 205 -11.22 9.85 -10.72
N PRO A 206 -10.08 9.23 -10.37
CA PRO A 206 -9.94 8.51 -9.11
C PRO A 206 -9.79 9.44 -7.91
N ASP A 207 -10.46 9.10 -6.82
CA ASP A 207 -10.34 9.75 -5.52
C ASP A 207 -9.21 9.13 -4.67
N ALA A 208 -8.57 9.94 -3.82
CA ALA A 208 -7.57 9.47 -2.87
C ALA A 208 -8.24 9.06 -1.57
N LEU A 209 -8.07 7.81 -1.14
CA LEU A 209 -8.39 7.39 0.21
C LEU A 209 -7.11 7.41 1.05
N LEU A 210 -6.96 8.43 1.90
CA LEU A 210 -5.75 8.57 2.71
C LEU A 210 -5.75 7.55 3.84
N SER A 211 -4.63 6.86 4.00
CA SER A 211 -4.44 6.02 5.17
C SER A 211 -4.42 6.88 6.45
N ALA A 212 -5.23 6.49 7.43
CA ALA A 212 -5.19 7.05 8.78
C ALA A 212 -4.00 6.50 9.59
N ALA A 213 -3.32 5.47 9.10
CA ALA A 213 -2.26 4.81 9.82
C ALA A 213 -1.02 5.72 9.95
N PRO A 214 -0.47 5.87 11.16
CA PRO A 214 0.74 6.62 11.37
C PRO A 214 1.95 5.93 10.74
N LEU A 215 3.00 6.71 10.44
CA LEU A 215 4.26 6.16 9.95
C LEU A 215 4.88 5.25 11.02
N LEU A 216 5.00 3.96 10.70
CA LEU A 216 5.70 3.00 11.56
C LEU A 216 7.21 3.05 11.30
N LEU A 217 7.96 3.26 12.38
CA LEU A 217 9.41 3.17 12.38
C LEU A 217 9.86 1.71 12.40
N GLY A 218 11.00 1.44 11.77
CA GLY A 218 11.72 0.18 11.88
C GLY A 218 12.42 0.05 13.23
N THR A 219 13.04 -1.10 13.46
CA THR A 219 13.75 -1.40 14.72
C THR A 219 14.93 -0.48 15.00
N ASP A 220 15.40 0.29 14.00
CA ASP A 220 16.50 1.26 14.12
C ASP A 220 16.04 2.71 14.37
N GLY A 221 14.72 2.97 14.40
CA GLY A 221 14.16 4.31 14.55
C GLY A 221 13.97 5.09 13.25
N THR A 222 14.30 4.51 12.10
CA THR A 222 14.06 5.12 10.77
C THR A 222 12.82 4.54 10.11
N LYS A 223 12.43 4.99 8.90
CA LYS A 223 11.32 4.37 8.17
C LYS A 223 11.58 2.87 7.96
N MET A 224 10.60 2.05 8.33
CA MET A 224 10.68 0.61 8.13
C MET A 224 10.87 0.26 6.65
N SER A 225 11.94 -0.46 6.31
CA SER A 225 12.23 -0.89 4.95
C SER A 225 13.11 -2.13 4.92
N LYS A 226 12.78 -3.07 4.03
CA LYS A 226 13.51 -4.35 3.84
C LYS A 226 15.01 -4.14 3.62
N SER A 227 15.38 -3.19 2.77
CA SER A 227 16.77 -2.87 2.41
C SER A 227 17.64 -2.38 3.58
N ARG A 228 17.02 -1.94 4.69
CA ARG A 228 17.72 -1.52 5.91
C ARG A 228 17.85 -2.64 6.95
N GLY A 229 17.23 -3.80 6.72
CA GLY A 229 17.19 -4.89 7.69
C GLY A 229 16.45 -4.53 9.00
N ASN A 230 15.63 -3.47 9.00
CA ASN A 230 14.95 -2.94 10.18
C ASN A 230 13.44 -3.28 10.24
N SER A 231 12.97 -4.16 9.35
CA SER A 231 11.56 -4.52 9.19
C SER A 231 11.21 -5.88 9.77
N ILE A 232 10.01 -5.98 10.34
CA ILE A 232 9.45 -7.27 10.81
C ILE A 232 8.49 -7.79 9.73
N ALA A 233 8.90 -8.84 9.04
CA ALA A 233 8.11 -9.47 7.98
C ALA A 233 6.85 -10.15 8.53
N LEU A 234 5.76 -10.19 7.76
CA LEU A 234 4.51 -10.83 8.19
C LEU A 234 4.67 -12.34 8.39
N GLY A 235 5.50 -12.95 7.55
CA GLY A 235 5.88 -14.36 7.67
C GLY A 235 6.98 -14.65 8.69
N ALA A 236 7.51 -13.66 9.43
CA ALA A 236 8.54 -13.90 10.44
C ALA A 236 7.99 -14.78 11.57
N THR A 237 8.78 -15.75 12.02
CA THR A 237 8.43 -16.61 13.17
C THR A 237 8.30 -15.78 14.45
N ALA A 238 7.68 -16.37 15.48
CA ALA A 238 7.57 -15.72 16.79
C ALA A 238 8.94 -15.38 17.38
N ASP A 239 9.92 -16.27 17.22
CA ASP A 239 11.29 -16.10 17.72
C ASP A 239 12.07 -15.05 16.92
N GLU A 240 11.94 -15.03 15.59
CA GLU A 240 12.56 -13.99 14.76
C GLU A 240 12.00 -12.61 15.10
N THR A 241 10.68 -12.53 15.30
CA THR A 241 9.99 -11.30 15.70
C THR A 241 10.48 -10.81 17.06
N ALA A 242 10.52 -11.70 18.06
CA ALA A 242 11.04 -11.38 19.39
C ALA A 242 12.50 -10.93 19.35
N ARG A 243 13.34 -11.59 18.53
CA ARG A 243 14.75 -11.21 18.34
C ARG A 243 14.91 -9.81 17.73
N LEU A 244 14.14 -9.48 16.70
CA LEU A 244 14.16 -8.16 16.06
C LEU A 244 13.72 -7.06 17.03
N ILE A 245 12.62 -7.27 17.75
CA ILE A 245 12.11 -6.31 18.74
C ILE A 245 13.08 -6.13 19.90
N ARG A 246 13.71 -7.21 20.37
CA ARG A 246 14.75 -7.14 21.41
C ARG A 246 15.93 -6.25 21.00
N GLY A 247 16.32 -6.34 19.72
CA GLY A 247 17.36 -5.50 19.12
C GLY A 247 16.95 -4.07 18.80
N ALA A 248 15.67 -3.70 18.97
CA ALA A 248 15.21 -2.36 18.61
C ALA A 248 15.86 -1.27 19.47
N ARG A 249 16.14 -0.12 18.86
CA ARG A 249 16.74 1.03 19.54
C ARG A 249 15.77 1.61 20.56
N THR A 250 16.25 1.85 21.77
CA THR A 250 15.56 2.59 22.84
C THR A 250 16.57 3.50 23.53
N ASP A 251 16.10 4.40 24.39
CA ASP A 251 16.96 5.23 25.24
C ASP A 251 17.12 4.63 26.66
N ALA A 252 17.84 5.34 27.52
CA ALA A 252 18.12 4.95 28.90
C ALA A 252 17.03 5.39 29.89
N ASP A 253 16.05 6.19 29.46
CA ASP A 253 14.98 6.66 30.32
C ASP A 253 14.01 5.50 30.61
N ARG A 254 13.81 5.24 31.89
CA ARG A 254 13.01 4.12 32.37
C ARG A 254 11.51 4.39 32.30
N HIS A 255 11.11 5.66 32.34
CA HIS A 255 9.71 6.03 32.22
C HIS A 255 9.29 5.94 30.75
N ILE A 256 8.27 5.16 30.43
CA ILE A 256 7.77 5.02 29.05
C ILE A 256 6.64 6.02 28.83
N ALA A 257 6.80 6.89 27.84
CA ALA A 257 5.81 7.85 27.41
C ALA A 257 5.69 7.86 25.89
N TYR A 258 4.49 8.10 25.36
CA TYR A 258 4.29 8.33 23.94
C TYR A 258 4.57 9.80 23.60
N ALA A 259 5.77 10.08 23.09
CA ALA A 259 6.26 11.42 22.77
C ALA A 259 7.03 11.41 21.44
N PRO A 260 6.34 11.25 20.29
CA PRO A 260 6.98 10.97 19.00
C PRO A 260 7.93 12.07 18.50
N GLN A 261 7.78 13.32 18.97
CA GLN A 261 8.67 14.43 18.58
C GLN A 261 10.00 14.42 19.33
N THR A 262 10.04 13.92 20.57
CA THR A 262 11.22 13.98 21.45
C THR A 262 11.85 12.62 21.68
N ARG A 263 11.07 11.54 21.63
CA ARG A 263 11.49 10.14 21.81
C ARG A 263 10.92 9.25 20.70
N PRO A 264 11.31 9.47 19.43
CA PRO A 264 10.69 8.80 18.29
C PRO A 264 10.86 7.28 18.32
N GLU A 265 12.01 6.75 18.75
CA GLU A 265 12.24 5.30 18.76
C GLU A 265 11.37 4.57 19.79
N VAL A 266 11.30 5.10 21.02
CA VAL A 266 10.41 4.57 22.08
C VAL A 266 8.95 4.70 21.66
N SER A 267 8.56 5.86 21.13
CA SER A 267 7.20 6.12 20.68
C SER A 267 6.80 5.23 19.50
N GLY A 268 7.73 4.90 18.61
CA GLY A 268 7.50 3.97 17.51
C GLY A 268 7.18 2.56 17.99
N LEU A 269 7.88 2.08 19.02
CA LEU A 269 7.59 0.80 19.66
C LEU A 269 6.25 0.82 20.40
N VAL A 270 5.97 1.86 21.19
CA VAL A 270 4.67 2.02 21.87
C VAL A 270 3.53 2.03 20.86
N LEU A 271 3.67 2.79 19.77
CA LEU A 271 2.69 2.85 18.70
C LEU A 271 2.47 1.49 18.05
N LEU A 272 3.54 0.72 17.81
CA LEU A 272 3.42 -0.63 17.25
C LEU A 272 2.63 -1.55 18.20
N ALA A 273 2.92 -1.53 19.50
CA ALA A 273 2.14 -2.29 20.48
C ALA A 273 0.67 -1.84 20.49
N ALA A 274 0.42 -0.53 20.52
CA ALA A 274 -0.92 0.04 20.55
C ALA A 274 -1.75 -0.37 19.31
N LEU A 275 -1.17 -0.32 18.12
CA LEU A 275 -1.82 -0.78 16.88
C LEU A 275 -2.08 -2.29 16.89
N CYS A 276 -1.15 -3.09 17.44
CA CYS A 276 -1.36 -4.53 17.58
C CYS A 276 -2.46 -4.87 18.61
N LEU A 277 -2.67 -4.04 19.62
CA LEU A 277 -3.65 -4.22 20.69
C LEU A 277 -4.99 -3.49 20.44
N ASP A 278 -5.11 -2.72 19.35
CA ASP A 278 -6.24 -1.82 19.07
C ASP A 278 -6.52 -0.83 20.23
N ARG A 279 -5.45 -0.26 20.81
CA ARG A 279 -5.49 0.66 21.96
C ARG A 279 -4.87 2.03 21.67
N ASP A 280 -5.13 3.00 22.55
CA ASP A 280 -4.45 4.28 22.51
C ASP A 280 -2.97 4.15 22.95
N PRO A 281 -2.01 4.74 22.23
CA PRO A 281 -0.59 4.63 22.56
C PRO A 281 -0.21 5.30 23.89
N HIS A 282 -0.93 6.33 24.35
CA HIS A 282 -0.69 6.91 25.67
C HIS A 282 -1.08 5.94 26.78
N GLU A 283 -2.22 5.26 26.67
CA GLU A 283 -2.64 4.24 27.64
C GLU A 283 -1.65 3.07 27.73
N VAL A 284 -1.16 2.60 26.58
CA VAL A 284 -0.14 1.53 26.53
C VAL A 284 1.16 1.98 27.18
N ALA A 285 1.58 3.23 26.98
CA ALA A 285 2.76 3.78 27.63
C ALA A 285 2.58 3.89 29.15
N GLU A 286 1.44 4.40 29.62
CA GLU A 286 1.11 4.54 31.04
C GLU A 286 1.11 3.19 31.76
N GLU A 287 0.57 2.13 31.14
CA GLU A 287 0.57 0.78 31.70
C GLU A 287 1.97 0.21 31.86
N ILE A 288 2.89 0.52 30.94
CA ILE A 288 4.30 0.10 31.05
C ILE A 288 5.02 0.89 32.17
N GLY A 289 4.67 2.16 32.34
CA GLY A 289 5.20 3.04 33.40
C GLY A 289 6.73 3.06 33.44
N ASP A 290 7.30 2.78 34.62
CA ASP A 290 8.76 2.80 34.86
C ASP A 290 9.48 1.47 34.56
N GLY A 291 8.83 0.61 33.78
CA GLY A 291 9.34 -0.70 33.36
C GLY A 291 10.53 -0.63 32.38
N GLY A 292 10.80 0.55 31.81
CA GLY A 292 11.90 0.81 30.88
C GLY A 292 11.83 0.04 29.57
N GLY A 293 12.88 0.17 28.76
CA GLY A 293 12.94 -0.44 27.42
C GLY A 293 12.76 -1.97 27.42
N ALA A 294 13.11 -2.66 28.51
CA ALA A 294 12.91 -4.10 28.64
C ALA A 294 11.42 -4.48 28.76
N ALA A 295 10.64 -3.76 29.56
CA ALA A 295 9.19 -3.99 29.66
C ALA A 295 8.50 -3.62 28.34
N LEU A 296 8.84 -2.47 27.78
CA LEU A 296 8.33 -2.05 26.46
C LEU A 296 8.55 -3.12 25.40
N LYS A 297 9.78 -3.64 25.26
CA LYS A 297 10.09 -4.66 24.26
C LYS A 297 9.34 -5.97 24.49
N ARG A 298 9.04 -6.36 25.74
CA ARG A 298 8.19 -7.52 26.04
C ARG A 298 6.76 -7.27 25.58
N THR A 299 6.14 -6.15 26.01
CA THR A 299 4.78 -5.77 25.59
C THR A 299 4.63 -5.74 24.08
N VAL A 300 5.59 -5.15 23.36
CA VAL A 300 5.58 -5.11 21.88
C VAL A 300 5.73 -6.51 21.29
N THR A 301 6.61 -7.35 21.85
CA THR A 301 6.80 -8.73 21.37
C THR A 301 5.52 -9.54 21.49
N ASP A 302 4.86 -9.47 22.65
CA ASP A 302 3.65 -10.22 22.93
C ASP A 302 2.51 -9.74 22.01
N ALA A 303 2.29 -8.42 21.94
CA ALA A 303 1.27 -7.82 21.08
C ALA A 303 1.46 -8.15 19.59
N VAL A 304 2.69 -8.05 19.07
CA VAL A 304 2.98 -8.38 17.66
C VAL A 304 2.80 -9.87 17.40
N ASN A 305 3.24 -10.73 18.32
CA ASN A 305 3.12 -12.17 18.14
C ASN A 305 1.67 -12.65 18.21
N GLU A 306 0.87 -12.10 19.14
CA GLU A 306 -0.56 -12.37 19.23
C GLU A 306 -1.27 -11.92 17.95
N ARG A 307 -1.00 -10.69 17.49
CA ARG A 307 -1.59 -10.16 16.25
C ARG A 307 -1.24 -10.99 15.02
N LEU A 308 0.01 -11.43 14.89
CA LEU A 308 0.49 -12.18 13.73
C LEU A 308 0.22 -13.68 13.81
N ALA A 309 -0.12 -14.25 14.97
CA ALA A 309 -0.42 -15.67 15.12
C ALA A 309 -1.45 -16.20 14.09
N PRO A 310 -2.65 -15.60 13.92
CA PRO A 310 -3.61 -16.06 12.92
C PRO A 310 -3.15 -15.83 11.48
N VAL A 311 -2.33 -14.80 11.23
CA VAL A 311 -1.75 -14.55 9.90
C VAL A 311 -0.74 -15.64 9.56
N ARG A 312 0.16 -15.99 10.49
CA ARG A 312 1.16 -17.05 10.31
C ARG A 312 0.51 -18.42 10.09
N ALA A 313 -0.56 -18.72 10.84
CA ALA A 313 -1.30 -19.97 10.69
C ALA A 313 -1.90 -20.10 9.27
N ARG A 314 -2.64 -19.09 8.81
CA ARG A 314 -3.21 -19.07 7.45
C ARG A 314 -2.12 -19.11 6.37
N ARG A 315 -1.03 -18.38 6.58
CA ARG A 315 0.11 -18.39 5.63
C ARG A 315 0.71 -19.78 5.49
N ALA A 316 0.89 -20.49 6.62
CA ALA A 316 1.41 -21.85 6.63
C ALA A 316 0.44 -22.83 5.96
N GLU A 317 -0.87 -22.68 6.16
CA GLU A 317 -1.91 -23.46 5.50
C GLU A 317 -1.86 -23.28 3.97
N TYR A 318 -1.89 -22.03 3.46
CA TYR A 318 -1.80 -21.79 2.02
C TYR A 318 -0.48 -22.27 1.40
N ALA A 319 0.62 -22.21 2.16
CA ALA A 319 1.91 -22.70 1.69
C ALA A 319 1.96 -24.22 1.48
N GLN A 320 1.00 -24.98 2.03
CA GLN A 320 0.87 -26.43 1.80
C GLN A 320 0.33 -26.75 0.40
N ASP A 321 -0.40 -25.82 -0.23
CA ASP A 321 -0.95 -25.97 -1.58
C ASP A 321 -0.60 -24.77 -2.48
N MET A 322 0.64 -24.76 -2.94
CA MET A 322 1.10 -23.75 -3.90
C MET A 322 0.43 -23.87 -5.28
N ALA A 323 -0.19 -25.01 -5.61
CA ALA A 323 -0.94 -25.14 -6.85
C ALA A 323 -2.23 -24.31 -6.79
N TYR A 324 -2.94 -24.36 -5.65
CA TYR A 324 -4.06 -23.47 -5.37
C TYR A 324 -3.65 -21.99 -5.35
N VAL A 325 -2.54 -21.65 -4.67
CA VAL A 325 -2.05 -20.25 -4.64
C VAL A 325 -1.79 -19.73 -6.05
N ARG A 326 -1.18 -20.53 -6.92
CA ARG A 326 -0.98 -20.15 -8.34
C ARG A 326 -2.27 -20.10 -9.13
N SER A 327 -3.26 -20.96 -8.83
CA SER A 327 -4.56 -20.89 -9.51
C SER A 327 -5.31 -19.60 -9.16
N VAL A 328 -5.26 -19.15 -7.90
CA VAL A 328 -5.81 -17.85 -7.50
C VAL A 328 -5.28 -16.71 -8.38
N LEU A 329 -3.98 -16.70 -8.63
CA LEU A 329 -3.37 -15.66 -9.47
C LEU A 329 -3.81 -15.77 -10.93
N ARG A 330 -3.88 -16.99 -11.47
CA ARG A 330 -4.38 -17.22 -12.83
C ARG A 330 -5.83 -16.74 -12.98
N ASP A 331 -6.70 -17.11 -12.05
CA ASP A 331 -8.12 -16.73 -12.08
C ASP A 331 -8.29 -15.21 -11.90
N GLY A 332 -7.42 -14.56 -11.13
CA GLY A 332 -7.37 -13.11 -11.03
C GLY A 332 -6.86 -12.43 -12.30
N ASN A 333 -5.84 -12.99 -12.96
CA ASN A 333 -5.35 -12.51 -14.26
C ASN A 333 -6.44 -12.60 -15.34
N GLU A 334 -7.22 -13.69 -15.38
CA GLU A 334 -8.33 -13.84 -16.32
C GLU A 334 -9.42 -12.79 -16.10
N ARG A 335 -9.82 -12.57 -14.84
CA ARG A 335 -10.78 -11.52 -14.47
C ARG A 335 -10.28 -10.12 -14.82
N ALA A 336 -9.05 -9.78 -14.46
CA ALA A 336 -8.43 -8.50 -14.80
C ALA A 336 -8.29 -8.33 -16.32
N GLY A 337 -7.93 -9.40 -17.03
CA GLY A 337 -7.85 -9.45 -18.49
C GLY A 337 -9.17 -9.12 -19.17
N ALA A 338 -10.27 -9.75 -18.75
CA ALA A 338 -11.59 -9.47 -19.30
C ALA A 338 -12.01 -8.00 -19.10
N VAL A 339 -11.73 -7.42 -17.93
CA VAL A 339 -11.98 -6.00 -17.65
C VAL A 339 -11.09 -5.09 -18.52
N ALA A 340 -9.81 -5.44 -18.66
CA ALA A 340 -8.87 -4.67 -19.46
C ALA A 340 -9.25 -4.66 -20.94
N GLU A 341 -9.64 -5.81 -21.51
CA GLU A 341 -10.09 -5.92 -22.90
C GLU A 341 -11.35 -5.06 -23.15
N ALA A 342 -12.32 -5.12 -22.23
CA ALA A 342 -13.52 -4.29 -22.31
C ALA A 342 -13.17 -2.78 -22.27
N THR A 343 -12.26 -2.38 -21.39
CA THR A 343 -11.80 -0.99 -21.30
C THR A 343 -11.02 -0.56 -22.55
N LEU A 344 -10.13 -1.41 -23.07
CA LEU A 344 -9.37 -1.12 -24.28
C LEU A 344 -10.29 -1.00 -25.50
N ALA A 345 -11.34 -1.81 -25.60
CA ALA A 345 -12.34 -1.69 -26.65
C ALA A 345 -13.05 -0.31 -26.60
N GLN A 346 -13.42 0.16 -25.42
CA GLN A 346 -14.00 1.50 -25.24
C GLN A 346 -13.02 2.62 -25.64
N VAL A 347 -11.74 2.47 -25.28
CA VAL A 347 -10.67 3.41 -25.65
C VAL A 347 -10.51 3.46 -27.16
N ARG A 348 -10.42 2.30 -27.82
CA ARG A 348 -10.32 2.18 -29.28
C ARG A 348 -11.52 2.83 -29.97
N GLN A 349 -12.73 2.57 -29.48
CA GLN A 349 -13.95 3.18 -30.01
C GLN A 349 -13.93 4.71 -29.87
N ALA A 350 -13.58 5.24 -28.69
CA ALA A 350 -13.48 6.67 -28.44
C ALA A 350 -12.42 7.36 -29.30
N MET A 351 -11.32 6.65 -29.61
CA MET A 351 -10.25 7.13 -30.49
C MET A 351 -10.53 6.94 -31.99
N GLY A 352 -11.74 6.50 -32.38
CA GLY A 352 -12.12 6.33 -33.78
C GLY A 352 -11.58 5.05 -34.44
N GLY A 353 -11.35 3.98 -33.67
CA GLY A 353 -10.89 2.67 -34.14
C GLY A 353 -9.38 2.55 -34.31
N VAL A 354 -8.60 3.56 -33.89
CA VAL A 354 -7.13 3.52 -33.92
C VAL A 354 -6.62 2.82 -32.66
N LEU A 355 -6.32 1.52 -32.77
CA LEU A 355 -5.30 0.72 -32.04
C LEU A 355 -5.53 -0.78 -32.28
#